data_AF-A0A5K0YNB3-F1
#
_entry.id   AF-A0A5K0YNB3-F1
#
_cell.length_a   1.000
_cell.length_b   1.000
_cell.length_c   1.000
_cell.angle_alpha   90.00
_cell.angle_beta   90.00
_cell.angle_gamma   90.00
#
_symmetry.space_group_name_H-M   'P 1'
#
loop_
_entity.id
_entity.type
_entity.pdbx_description
1 polymer ?
#
loop_
_entity_poly.entity_id
_entity_poly.type
_entity_poly.pdbx_seq_one_letter_code
_entity_poly.pdbx_strand_id
1 'polypeptide(L)' 'VARMGDEVESLFTKHFAGNDRKRAMKFLRPQSQKGSHMVTFLV' A
#
# COMPACT_ATOMS: atom_id res chain seq x y z
N VAL A 1 -14.27 2.17 -14.36
CA VAL A 1 -12.82 1.87 -14.15
C VAL A 1 -12.51 1.36 -12.74
N ALA A 2 -13.36 1.57 -11.72
CA ALA A 2 -13.10 1.13 -10.33
C ALA A 2 -13.09 -0.40 -10.07
N ARG A 3 -13.56 -1.24 -11.01
CA ARG A 3 -13.88 -2.66 -10.71
C ARG A 3 -12.66 -3.56 -10.49
N MET A 4 -11.56 -3.32 -11.20
CA MET A 4 -10.35 -4.18 -11.09
C MET A 4 -9.59 -3.96 -9.77
N GLY A 5 -9.54 -2.72 -9.28
CA GLY A 5 -8.87 -2.43 -8.01
C GLY A 5 -9.52 -3.18 -6.85
N ASP A 6 -10.85 -3.10 -6.77
CA ASP A 6 -11.62 -3.75 -5.70
C ASP A 6 -11.55 -5.28 -5.77
N GLU A 7 -11.54 -5.87 -6.97
CA GLU A 7 -11.34 -7.32 -7.17
C GLU A 7 -9.96 -7.78 -6.71
N VAL A 8 -8.91 -7.03 -7.04
CA VAL A 8 -7.55 -7.35 -6.61
C VAL A 8 -7.42 -7.22 -5.09
N GLU A 9 -8.02 -6.19 -4.47
CA GLU A 9 -8.05 -6.06 -3.01
C GLU A 9 -8.70 -7.28 -2.36
N SER A 10 -9.88 -7.70 -2.86
CA SER A 10 -10.61 -8.86 -2.32
C SER A 10 -9.84 -10.16 -2.47
N LEU A 11 -9.31 -10.44 -3.68
CA LEU A 11 -8.58 -11.67 -3.96
C LEU A 11 -7.28 -11.74 -3.15
N PHE A 12 -6.57 -10.61 -3.02
CA PHE A 12 -5.34 -10.53 -2.26
C PHE A 12 -5.59 -10.72 -0.76
N THR A 13 -6.61 -10.05 -0.20
CA THR A 13 -6.97 -10.18 1.22
C THR A 13 -7.37 -11.62 1.56
N LYS A 14 -8.10 -12.31 0.67
CA LYS A 14 -8.51 -13.70 0.87
C LYS A 14 -7.33 -14.69 0.86
N HIS A 15 -6.39 -14.56 -0.08
CA HIS A 15 -5.33 -15.55 -0.28
C HIS A 15 -4.05 -15.25 0.51
N PHE A 16 -3.73 -13.97 0.73
CA PHE A 16 -2.43 -13.56 1.29
C PHE A 16 -2.53 -12.88 2.66
N ALA A 17 -3.70 -12.38 3.05
CA ALA A 17 -3.87 -11.67 4.32
C ALA A 17 -4.85 -12.33 5.30
N GLY A 18 -5.37 -13.52 5.01
CA GLY A 18 -6.27 -14.24 5.91
C GLY A 18 -7.53 -13.44 6.27
N ASN A 19 -8.07 -12.69 5.31
CA ASN A 19 -9.18 -11.76 5.49
C ASN A 19 -8.88 -10.48 6.30
N ASP A 20 -7.62 -10.22 6.67
CA ASP A 20 -7.20 -8.96 7.29
C ASP A 20 -6.94 -7.88 6.23
N ARG A 21 -7.93 -7.01 6.05
CA ARG A 21 -7.85 -5.87 5.12
C ARG A 21 -6.74 -4.88 5.51
N LYS A 22 -6.52 -4.60 6.80
CA LYS A 22 -5.48 -3.62 7.22
C LYS A 22 -4.10 -4.11 6.84
N ARG A 23 -3.84 -5.40 7.05
CA ARG A 23 -2.58 -6.03 6.64
C ARG A 23 -2.43 -6.03 5.12
N ALA A 24 -3.47 -6.39 4.38
CA ALA A 24 -3.46 -6.37 2.91
C ALA A 24 -3.17 -4.98 2.33
N MET A 25 -3.79 -3.94 2.87
CA MET A 25 -3.61 -2.57 2.38
C MET A 25 -2.19 -2.03 2.56
N LYS A 26 -1.41 -2.52 3.54
CA LYS A 26 0.02 -2.16 3.67
C LYS A 26 0.84 -2.60 2.46
N PHE A 27 0.47 -3.72 1.83
CA PHE A 27 1.14 -4.26 0.65
C PHE A 27 0.59 -3.66 -0.66
N LEU A 28 -0.73 -3.48 -0.74
CA LEU A 28 -1.38 -2.95 -1.94
C LEU A 28 -1.24 -1.43 -2.07
N ARG A 29 -1.14 -0.72 -0.95
CA ARG A 29 -0.96 0.73 -0.88
C ARG A 29 0.10 1.06 0.18
N PRO A 30 1.37 0.74 -0.09
CA PRO A 30 2.44 1.20 0.79
C PRO A 30 2.37 2.72 0.84
N GLN A 31 2.21 3.29 2.04
CA GLN A 31 2.54 4.71 2.20
C GLN A 31 4.00 4.83 1.83
N SER A 32 4.27 5.49 0.70
CA SER A 32 5.62 5.91 0.36
C SER A 32 6.16 6.60 1.59
N GLN A 33 7.18 6.02 2.22
CA GLN A 33 8.01 6.77 3.14
C GLN A 33 8.59 7.87 2.26
N LYS A 34 7.97 9.05 2.32
CA LYS A 34 8.54 10.27 1.77
C LYS A 34 9.88 10.37 2.46
N GLY A 35 10.92 9.87 1.78
CA GLY A 35 12.26 9.80 2.33
C GLY A 35 12.55 11.19 2.88
N SER A 36 12.98 11.24 4.12
CA SER A 36 13.42 12.46 4.82
C SER A 36 14.68 13.07 4.17
N HIS A 37 14.87 12.90 2.86
CA HIS A 37 15.87 13.54 2.05
C HIS A 37 15.44 14.98 1.76
N MET A 38 15.30 15.78 2.82
CA MET A 38 15.57 17.20 2.69
C MET A 38 17.09 17.35 2.81
N VAL A 39 17.77 17.41 1.67
CA VAL A 39 19.17 17.85 1.63
C VAL A 39 19.15 19.37 1.76
N THR A 40 19.39 19.89 2.96
CA THR A 40 19.63 21.32 3.16
C THR A 40 21.03 21.66 2.66
N PHE A 41 21.13 22.35 1.52
CA PHE A 41 22.38 22.89 0.96
C PHE A 41 22.78 24.21 1.61
N LEU A 42 22.81 24.27 2.95
CA LEU A 42 23.38 25.41 3.67
C LEU A 42 24.71 24.95 4.25
N VAL A 43 25.77 25.22 3.49
CA VAL A 43 27.18 25.20 3.91
C VAL A 43 27.54 26.59 4.41
#